data_AF-A0A7K0RC96-F1
#
_entry.id   AF-A0A7K0RC96-F1
#
_cell.length_a   1.000
_cell.length_b   1.000
_cell.length_c   1.000
_cell.angle_alpha   90.00
_cell.angle_beta   90.00
_cell.angle_gamma   90.00
#
_symmetry.space_group_name_H-M   'P 1'
#
loop_
_entity.id
_entity.type
_entity.pdbx_description
1 polymer ?
#
loop_
_entity_poly.entity_id
_entity_poly.type
_entity_poly.pdbx_seq_one_letter_code
_entity_poly.pdbx_strand_id
1 'polypeptide(L)' 'MKTADIRQRWLDYFASRGHTVVPSASLVSDDPSLLFTVAGMVPFIPYLSGVVPPPYPRATSVQKCIRTL' A
#
# COMPACT_ATOMS: atom_id res chain seq x y z
N MET A 1 -3.56 -23.56 -5.14
CA MET A 1 -3.86 -22.12 -5.00
C MET A 1 -2.73 -21.34 -5.67
N LYS A 2 -3.02 -20.55 -6.70
CA LYS A 2 -2.02 -19.73 -7.41
C LYS A 2 -1.72 -18.47 -6.60
N THR A 3 -0.55 -17.85 -6.81
CA THR A 3 -0.18 -16.58 -6.14
C THR A 3 -1.20 -15.47 -6.37
N ALA A 4 -1.81 -15.43 -7.57
CA ALA A 4 -2.89 -14.50 -7.89
C ALA A 4 -4.12 -14.70 -6.98
N ASP A 5 -4.45 -15.95 -6.64
CA ASP A 5 -5.58 -16.28 -5.77
C ASP A 5 -5.32 -15.82 -4.33
N ILE A 6 -4.08 -15.95 -3.84
CA ILE A 6 -3.68 -15.48 -2.50
C ILE A 6 -3.82 -13.95 -2.42
N ARG A 7 -3.32 -13.25 -3.45
CA ARG A 7 -3.44 -11.79 -3.57
C ARG A 7 -4.90 -11.36 -3.49
N GLN A 8 -5.78 -12.02 -4.25
CA GLN A 8 -7.20 -11.68 -4.29
C GLN A 8 -7.87 -11.95 -2.93
N ARG A 9 -7.62 -13.11 -2.32
CA ARG A 9 -8.17 -13.46 -1.00
C ARG A 9 -7.78 -12.47 0.10
N TRP A 10 -6.54 -11.97 0.09
CA TRP A 10 -6.09 -10.94 1.03
C TRP A 10 -6.90 -9.64 0.87
N LEU A 11 -7.03 -9.16 -0.37
CA LEU A 11 -7.76 -7.93 -0.67
C LEU A 11 -9.25 -8.08 -0.32
N ASP A 12 -9.87 -9.19 -0.71
CA ASP A 12 -11.29 -9.48 -0.44
C ASP A 12 -11.57 -9.56 1.07
N TYR A 13 -10.69 -10.19 1.83
CA TYR A 13 -10.85 -10.30 3.29
C TYR A 13 -10.90 -8.94 3.98
N PHE A 14 -9.98 -8.03 3.64
CA PHE A 14 -9.97 -6.69 4.23
C PHE A 14 -11.07 -5.79 3.67
N ALA A 15 -11.40 -5.92 2.38
CA ALA A 15 -12.53 -5.24 1.76
C ALA A 15 -13.85 -5.60 2.47
N SER A 16 -14.08 -6.88 2.76
CA SER A 16 -15.27 -7.36 3.49
C SER A 16 -15.39 -6.78 4.92
N ARG A 17 -14.29 -6.22 5.45
CA ARG A 17 -14.20 -5.58 6.77
C ARG A 17 -14.13 -4.05 6.69
N GLY A 18 -14.53 -3.48 5.54
CA GLY A 18 -14.62 -2.04 5.35
C GLY A 18 -13.28 -1.33 5.09
N HIS A 19 -12.25 -2.03 4.61
CA HIS A 19 -11.04 -1.36 4.13
C HIS A 19 -11.18 -1.02 2.65
N THR A 20 -10.77 0.17 2.28
CA THR A 20 -10.65 0.57 0.87
C THR A 20 -9.49 -0.19 0.22
N VAL A 21 -9.75 -0.89 -0.88
CA VAL A 21 -8.70 -1.51 -1.70
C VAL A 21 -7.99 -0.43 -2.50
N VAL A 22 -6.72 -0.19 -2.20
CA VAL A 22 -5.88 0.84 -2.85
C VAL A 22 -4.91 0.16 -3.82
N PRO A 23 -4.76 0.66 -5.06
CA PRO A 23 -3.80 0.10 -6.01
C PRO A 23 -2.36 0.24 -5.52
N SER A 24 -1.49 -0.66 -5.99
CA SER A 24 -0.05 -0.52 -5.77
C SER A 24 0.44 0.80 -6.37
N ALA A 25 1.13 1.60 -5.58
CA ALA A 25 1.83 2.79 -6.01
C ALA A 25 3.05 2.45 -6.87
N SER A 26 3.66 3.50 -7.45
CA SER A 26 4.91 3.42 -8.20
C SER A 26 6.04 2.78 -7.38
N LEU A 27 6.99 2.16 -8.09
CA LEU A 27 8.23 1.70 -7.49
C LEU A 27 9.20 2.86 -7.23
N VAL A 28 9.12 3.94 -8.02
CA VAL A 28 9.87 5.17 -7.76
C VAL A 28 9.15 5.94 -6.66
N SER A 29 9.86 6.31 -5.61
CA SER A 29 9.28 7.06 -4.49
C SER A 29 9.32 8.55 -4.77
N ASP A 30 8.28 9.27 -4.35
CA ASP A 30 8.27 10.74 -4.31
C ASP A 30 8.94 11.28 -3.04
N ASP A 31 9.25 10.41 -2.06
CA ASP A 31 9.94 10.78 -0.84
C ASP A 31 11.44 10.99 -1.14
N PRO A 32 12.01 12.18 -0.91
CA PRO A 32 13.41 12.47 -1.21
C PRO A 32 14.40 11.63 -0.38
N SER A 33 13.95 10.99 0.70
CA SER A 33 14.76 10.10 1.52
C SER A 33 14.78 8.64 1.02
N LEU A 34 13.92 8.29 0.04
CA LEU A 34 13.78 6.93 -0.48
C LEU A 34 13.98 6.90 -1.99
N LEU A 35 14.86 6.01 -2.48
CA LEU A 35 15.00 5.79 -3.92
C LEU A 35 13.81 5.02 -4.51
N PHE A 36 13.35 3.99 -3.79
CA PHE A 36 12.25 3.14 -4.22
C PHE A 36 11.22 2.93 -3.10
N THR A 37 10.00 2.56 -3.49
CA THR A 37 8.97 2.09 -2.56
C THR A 37 9.40 0.75 -1.96
N VAL A 38 9.92 0.78 -0.72
CA VAL A 38 10.46 -0.40 -0.01
C VAL A 38 9.41 -1.15 0.81
N ALA A 39 8.24 -0.55 1.05
CA ALA A 39 7.17 -1.11 1.87
C ALA A 39 5.80 -0.58 1.45
N GLY A 40 4.76 -1.36 1.78
CA GLY A 40 3.37 -0.98 1.50
C GLY A 40 2.91 0.29 2.20
N MET A 41 3.53 0.69 3.31
CA MET A 41 3.12 1.87 4.06
C MET A 41 3.64 3.19 3.47
N VAL A 42 4.68 3.17 2.63
CA VAL A 42 5.38 4.37 2.13
C VAL A 42 4.42 5.37 1.46
N PRO A 43 3.51 4.94 0.55
CA PRO A 43 2.55 5.87 -0.08
C PRO A 43 1.55 6.49 0.91
N PHE A 44 1.43 5.94 2.12
CA PHE A 44 0.51 6.40 3.16
C PHE A 44 1.20 7.28 4.21
N ILE A 45 2.52 7.52 4.12
CA ILE A 45 3.27 8.36 5.08
C ILE A 45 2.59 9.72 5.31
N PRO A 46 2.19 10.50 4.29
CA PRO A 46 1.58 11.81 4.51
C PRO A 46 0.28 11.76 5.33
N TYR A 47 -0.47 10.64 5.22
CA TYR A 47 -1.69 10.43 5.99
C TYR A 47 -1.38 9.99 7.43
N LEU A 48 -0.40 9.09 7.58
CA LEU A 48 0.02 8.56 8.89
C LEU A 48 0.73 9.62 9.74
N SER A 49 1.45 10.55 9.12
CA SER A 49 2.10 11.69 9.78
C SER A 49 1.15 12.85 10.07
N GLY A 50 -0.08 12.80 9.55
CA GLY A 50 -1.08 13.87 9.73
C GLY A 50 -0.86 15.11 8.87
N VAL A 51 0.06 15.07 7.90
CA VAL A 51 0.30 16.18 6.96
C VAL A 51 -0.88 16.37 6.01
N VAL A 52 -1.51 15.27 5.60
CA VAL A 52 -2.69 15.25 4.73
C VAL A 52 -3.80 14.43 5.39
N PRO A 53 -5.07 14.87 5.36
CA PRO A 53 -6.17 14.04 5.85
C PRO A 53 -6.29 12.76 5.00
N PRO A 54 -6.39 11.57 5.62
CA PRO A 54 -6.59 10.33 4.87
C PRO A 54 -7.94 10.34 4.15
N PRO A 55 -8.00 10.01 2.85
CA PRO A 55 -9.27 9.93 2.11
C PRO A 55 -10.09 8.69 2.48
N TYR A 56 -9.52 7.75 3.23
CA TYR A 56 -10.17 6.55 3.73
C TYR A 56 -9.82 6.33 5.21
N PRO A 57 -10.80 5.90 6.05
CA PRO A 57 -10.52 5.59 7.44
C PRO A 57 -9.70 4.30 7.61
N ARG A 58 -9.77 3.38 6.63
CA ARG A 58 -9.04 2.11 6.61
C ARG A 58 -8.71 1.74 5.16
N ALA A 59 -7.50 1.25 4.90
CA ALA A 59 -7.09 0.80 3.57
C ALA A 59 -6.36 -0.54 3.59
N THR A 60 -6.40 -1.25 2.47
CA THR A 60 -5.63 -2.46 2.20
C THR A 60 -5.05 -2.40 0.78
N SER A 61 -3.86 -2.96 0.58
CA SER A 61 -3.22 -3.02 -0.73
C SER A 61 -2.26 -4.21 -0.81
N VAL A 62 -1.77 -4.47 -2.02
CA VAL A 62 -0.63 -5.36 -2.26
C VAL A 62 0.39 -4.58 -3.08
N GLN A 63 1.37 -4.02 -2.39
CA GLN A 63 2.37 -3.10 -2.95
C GLN A 63 3.56 -3.87 -3.55
N LYS A 64 3.91 -3.54 -4.79
CA LYS A 64 5.20 -3.92 -5.37
C LYS A 64 6.32 -3.18 -4.62
N CYS A 65 7.31 -3.91 -4.13
CA CYS A 65 8.41 -3.34 -3.36
C CYS A 65 9.75 -3.73 -3.98
N ILE A 66 10.71 -2.81 -3.96
CA ILE A 66 12.12 -3.08 -4.26
C ILE A 66 12.93 -2.83 -2.99
N ARG A 67 13.79 -3.78 -2.62
CA ARG A 67 14.78 -3.65 -1.56
C ARG A 67 16.11 -4.16 -2.11
N THR A 68 17.07 -3.25 -2.29
CA THR A 68 18.40 -3.53 -2.86
C THR A 68 19.48 -2.99 -1.93
N LEU A 69 20.66 -3.61 -1.99
CA LEU A 69 21.87 -3.18 -1.27
C LEU A 69 22.56 -2.01 -1.99
#